data_AF-A0A9D6W8D6-F1
#
_entry.id   AF-A0A9D6W8D6-F1
#
_cell.length_a   1.000
_cell.length_b   1.000
_cell.length_c   1.000
_cell.angle_alpha   90.00
_cell.angle_beta   90.00
_cell.angle_gamma   90.00
#
_symmetry.space_group_name_H-M   'P 1'
#
loop_
_entity.id
_entity.type
_entity.pdbx_description
1 polymer ?
#
loop_
_entity_poly.entity_id
_entity_poly.type
_entity_poly.pdbx_seq_one_letter_code
_entity_poly.pdbx_strand_id
1 'polypeptide(L)' 'MGKTLFDIEVLPHLLWDYDVPKDRWATEDFFVLYLSRLLNEGTAKEVGTVPFRLIREYLPRLSLRSDVRRLWELYFRMAA' A
#
# COMPACT_ATOMS: atom_id res chain seq x y z
N MET A 1 -15.10 1.94 -10.00
CA MET A 1 -14.25 1.45 -8.90
C MET A 1 -13.90 2.63 -8.01
N GLY A 2 -13.70 2.41 -6.70
CA GLY A 2 -13.37 3.49 -5.77
C GLY A 2 -11.87 3.74 -5.69
N LYS A 3 -11.46 4.87 -5.14
CA LYS A 3 -10.06 5.29 -5.06
C LYS A 3 -9.63 5.56 -3.61
N THR A 4 -8.34 5.44 -3.36
CA THR A 4 -7.73 5.83 -2.09
C THR A 4 -7.66 7.36 -1.95
N LEU A 5 -7.22 7.85 -0.79
CA LEU A 5 -6.90 9.26 -0.56
C LEU A 5 -5.92 9.86 -1.60
N PHE A 6 -5.09 9.04 -2.24
CA PHE A 6 -4.08 9.47 -3.23
C PHE A 6 -4.47 9.16 -4.67
N ASP A 7 -5.76 9.04 -4.96
CA ASP A 7 -6.31 8.78 -6.30
C ASP A 7 -5.86 7.43 -6.92
N ILE A 8 -5.37 6.50 -6.10
CA ILE A 8 -5.00 5.15 -6.53
C ILE A 8 -6.25 4.28 -6.56
N GLU A 9 -6.46 3.54 -7.64
CA GLU A 9 -7.58 2.61 -7.78
C GLU A 9 -7.48 1.49 -6.73
N VAL A 10 -8.58 1.27 -6.00
CA VAL A 10 -8.66 0.20 -5.00
C VAL A 10 -8.91 -1.12 -5.70
N LEU A 11 -7.99 -2.06 -5.49
CA LEU A 11 -8.08 -3.43 -6.00
C LEU A 11 -8.84 -4.32 -5.00
N PRO A 12 -10.07 -4.79 -5.32
CA PRO A 12 -10.91 -5.51 -4.35
C PRO A 12 -10.31 -6.83 -3.88
N HIS A 13 -9.51 -7.49 -4.71
CA HIS A 13 -8.87 -8.76 -4.36
C HIS A 13 -7.82 -8.63 -3.25
N LEU A 14 -7.36 -7.41 -2.93
CA LEU A 14 -6.45 -7.14 -1.80
C LEU A 14 -7.21 -6.96 -0.47
N LEU A 15 -8.54 -6.91 -0.52
CA LEU A 15 -9.42 -6.63 0.61
C LEU A 15 -10.40 -7.78 0.89
N TRP A 16 -10.09 -8.98 0.43
CA TRP A 16 -10.98 -10.14 0.47
C TRP A 16 -11.43 -10.52 1.89
N ASP A 17 -10.69 -10.12 2.92
CA ASP A 17 -10.99 -10.39 4.34
C ASP A 17 -11.44 -9.15 5.14
N TYR A 18 -11.66 -8.01 4.48
CA TYR A 18 -12.13 -6.79 5.13
C TYR A 18 -13.44 -6.28 4.52
N ASP A 19 -14.39 -5.92 5.38
CA ASP A 19 -15.55 -5.14 4.99
C ASP A 19 -15.30 -3.65 5.26
N VAL A 20 -14.51 -3.01 4.39
CA VAL A 20 -14.30 -1.55 4.47
C VAL A 20 -15.32 -0.83 3.59
N PRO A 21 -16.22 -0.02 4.17
CA PRO A 21 -17.19 0.73 3.39
C PRO A 21 -16.48 1.80 2.54
N LYS A 22 -17.01 2.04 1.34
CA LYS A 22 -16.37 2.89 0.31
C LYS A 22 -16.15 4.34 0.73
N ASP A 23 -16.99 4.85 1.62
CA ASP A 23 -16.87 6.18 2.22
C ASP A 23 -15.57 6.34 3.03
N ARG A 24 -15.00 5.24 3.54
CA ARG A 24 -13.72 5.23 4.26
C ARG A 24 -12.50 5.09 3.35
N TRP A 25 -12.66 4.86 2.06
CA TRP A 25 -11.53 4.61 1.17
C TRP A 25 -10.65 5.87 0.98
N ALA A 26 -11.22 7.06 1.17
CA ALA A 26 -10.49 8.32 1.13
C ALA A 26 -9.88 8.73 2.49
N THR A 27 -9.59 7.77 3.36
CA THR A 27 -8.96 8.02 4.68
C THR A 27 -7.52 7.55 4.72
N GLU A 28 -6.74 8.15 5.60
CA GLU A 28 -5.34 7.74 5.80
C GLU A 28 -5.23 6.33 6.39
N ASP A 29 -6.08 5.97 7.35
CA ASP A 29 -6.09 4.65 7.96
C ASP A 29 -6.36 3.54 6.93
N PHE A 30 -7.32 3.78 6.03
CA PHE A 30 -7.55 2.88 4.91
C PHE A 30 -6.35 2.83 3.97
N PHE A 31 -5.71 3.96 3.67
CA PHE A 31 -4.53 3.95 2.82
C PHE A 31 -3.37 3.15 3.43
N VAL A 32 -3.13 3.26 4.74
CA VAL A 32 -2.14 2.44 5.47
C VAL A 32 -2.47 0.96 5.35
N LEU A 33 -3.73 0.56 5.57
CA LEU A 33 -4.19 -0.81 5.41
C LEU A 33 -3.99 -1.31 3.96
N TYR A 34 -4.49 -0.54 3.00
CA TYR A 34 -4.45 -0.87 1.58
C TYR A 34 -3.02 -1.00 1.07
N LEU A 35 -2.16 -0.04 1.40
CA LEU A 35 -0.76 -0.07 0.99
C LEU A 35 -0.01 -1.23 1.65
N SER A 36 -0.31 -1.56 2.91
CA SER A 36 0.26 -2.75 3.57
C SER A 36 -0.09 -4.04 2.81
N ARG A 37 -1.35 -4.19 2.38
CA ARG A 37 -1.80 -5.33 1.58
C ARG A 37 -1.15 -5.36 0.20
N LEU A 38 -1.18 -4.24 -0.50
CA LEU A 38 -0.61 -4.12 -1.84
C LEU A 38 0.87 -4.50 -1.87
N LEU A 39 1.66 -4.07 -0.88
CA LEU A 39 3.09 -4.42 -0.84
C LEU A 39 3.34 -5.88 -0.44
N ASN A 40 2.46 -6.49 0.36
CA ASN A 40 2.60 -7.90 0.76
C ASN A 40 2.12 -8.89 -0.30
N GLU A 41 1.03 -8.57 -0.99
CA GLU A 41 0.25 -9.54 -1.78
C GLU A 41 0.05 -9.11 -3.24
N GLY A 42 0.27 -7.83 -3.55
CA GLY A 42 0.11 -7.31 -4.90
C GLY A 42 1.22 -7.76 -5.86
N THR A 43 0.91 -7.71 -7.14
CA THR A 43 1.87 -7.93 -8.23
C THR A 43 2.77 -6.70 -8.41
N ALA A 44 3.94 -6.90 -9.02
CA ALA A 44 4.84 -5.79 -9.36
C ALA A 44 4.16 -4.71 -10.23
N LYS A 45 3.22 -5.10 -11.10
CA LYS A 45 2.45 -4.16 -11.93
C LYS A 45 1.54 -3.27 -11.07
N GLU A 46 0.86 -3.86 -10.08
CA GLU A 46 -0.05 -3.14 -9.19
C GLU A 46 0.71 -2.25 -8.23
N VAL A 47 1.82 -2.74 -7.66
CA VAL A 47 2.75 -1.94 -6.84
C VAL A 47 3.27 -0.74 -7.64
N GLY A 48 3.56 -0.93 -8.94
CA GLY A 48 4.00 0.13 -9.85
C GLY A 48 2.99 1.27 -10.06
N THR A 49 1.74 1.12 -9.63
CA THR A 49 0.74 2.21 -9.65
C THR A 49 0.92 3.21 -8.50
N VAL A 50 1.72 2.87 -7.49
CA VAL A 50 1.95 3.72 -6.32
C VAL A 50 3.25 4.48 -6.47
N PRO A 51 3.25 5.82 -6.35
CA PRO A 51 4.47 6.60 -6.31
C PRO A 51 5.41 6.16 -5.18
N PHE A 52 6.69 5.93 -5.50
CA PHE A 52 7.71 5.54 -4.52
C PHE A 52 7.81 6.48 -3.32
N ARG A 53 7.53 7.78 -3.50
CA ARG A 53 7.47 8.77 -2.41
C ARG A 53 6.45 8.36 -1.34
N LEU A 54 5.25 7.94 -1.73
CA LEU A 54 4.22 7.50 -0.79
C LEU A 54 4.64 6.22 -0.09
N ILE A 55 5.23 5.26 -0.82
CA ILE A 55 5.74 4.02 -0.21
C ILE A 55 6.76 4.36 0.87
N ARG A 56 7.75 5.21 0.57
CA ARG A 56 8.79 5.63 1.51
C ARG A 56 8.22 6.38 2.72
N GLU A 57 7.28 7.30 2.49
CA GLU A 57 6.65 8.12 3.54
C GLU A 57 5.84 7.27 4.52
N TYR A 58 5.09 6.30 4.01
CA TYR A 58 4.22 5.46 4.82
C TYR A 58 4.91 4.22 5.38
N LEU A 59 6.07 3.81 4.86
CA LEU A 59 6.81 2.60 5.25
C LEU A 59 6.91 2.35 6.77
N PRO A 60 7.13 3.36 7.65
CA PRO A 60 7.16 3.15 9.09
C PRO A 60 5.82 2.71 9.71
N ARG A 61 4.70 3.02 9.06
CA ARG A 61 3.33 2.72 9.53
C ARG A 61 2.75 1.42 8.94
N LEU A 62 3.39 0.85 7.93
CA LEU A 62 2.84 -0.31 7.21
C LEU A 62 3.02 -1.62 7.99
N SER A 63 1.96 -2.43 7.99
CA SER A 63 2.00 -3.80 8.51
C SER A 63 2.52 -4.75 7.42
N LEU A 64 3.84 -4.86 7.30
CA LEU A 64 4.51 -5.67 6.29
C LEU A 64 5.09 -6.94 6.89
N ARG A 65 5.14 -8.01 6.07
CA ARG A 65 6.00 -9.16 6.37
C ARG A 65 7.46 -8.71 6.45
N SER A 66 8.26 -9.38 7.28
CA SER A 66 9.62 -8.96 7.61
C SER A 66 10.56 -8.91 6.39
N ASP A 67 10.39 -9.85 5.46
CA ASP A 67 11.09 -9.92 4.18
C ASP A 67 10.72 -8.75 3.25
N VAL A 68 9.42 -8.46 3.10
CA VAL A 68 8.90 -7.33 2.31
C VAL A 68 9.38 -6.01 2.88
N ARG A 69 9.29 -5.82 4.21
CA ARG A 69 9.81 -4.63 4.89
C ARG A 69 11.29 -4.43 4.59
N ARG A 70 12.09 -5.48 4.78
CA ARG A 70 13.54 -5.43 4.55
C ARG A 70 13.87 -5.08 3.10
N LEU A 71 13.13 -5.62 2.14
CA LEU A 71 13.29 -5.29 0.72
C LEU A 71 13.13 -3.78 0.48
N TRP A 72 12.05 -3.18 0.96
CA TRP A 72 11.76 -1.76 0.78
C TRP A 72 12.76 -0.86 1.52
N GLU A 73 13.13 -1.21 2.75
CA GLU A 73 14.15 -0.49 3.51
C GLU A 73 15.51 -0.50 2.82
N LEU A 74 15.93 -1.66 2.27
CA LEU A 74 17.15 -1.77 1.49
C LEU A 74 17.07 -0.96 0.18
N TYR A 75 15.96 -1.04 -0.53
CA TYR A 75 15.74 -0.28 -1.77
C TYR A 75 15.91 1.22 -1.52
N PHE A 76 15.25 1.78 -0.52
CA PHE A 76 15.35 3.21 -0.22
C PHE A 76 16.68 3.62 0.40
N ARG A 77 17.42 2.70 1.04
CA ARG A 77 18.79 2.97 1.49
C ARG A 77 19.78 3.07 0.32
N MET A 78 19.61 2.26 -0.72
CA MET A 78 20.49 2.27 -1.91
C MET A 78 20.14 3.37 -2.91
N ALA A 79 18.87 3.82 -2.92
CA ALA A 79 18.39 4.88 -3.79
C ALA A 79 18.54 6.30 -3.21
N ALA A 80 19.09 6.42 -1.99
CA ALA A 80 19.39 7.68 -1.30
C ALA A 80 20.86 8.08 -1.52
#